data_AF-A0A7Y1UFR2-F1
#
_entry.id   AF-A0A7Y1UFR2-F1
#
_cell.length_a   1.000
_cell.length_b   1.000
_cell.length_c   1.000
_cell.angle_alpha   90.00
_cell.angle_beta   90.00
_cell.angle_gamma   90.00
#
_symmetry.space_group_name_H-M   'P 1'
#
loop_
_entity.id
_entity.type
_entity.pdbx_description
1 polymer ?
#
loop_
_entity_poly.entity_id
_entity_poly.type
_entity_poly.pdbx_seq_one_letter_code
_entity_poly.pdbx_strand_id
1 'polypeptide(L)'
;MAGIIFLVSNLVMQSGWARERVAGILERRTRVDWEIGSLSWTPWSGVRLGEVRARVAAAEGADPLCAIGSIRVIPDWGQLVRGKRAWREIVVRDPDVSLPVELLTAIVAPAGRAGGVPLVASGPDEAGEPGPGEPPAPK
;
A
#
# COMPACT_ATOMS: atom_id res chain seq x y z
N MET A 1 -6.99 -37.15 16.23
CA MET A 1 -5.71 -36.68 15.66
C MET A 1 -5.90 -35.52 14.67
N ALA A 2 -6.72 -35.64 13.62
CA ALA A 2 -6.90 -34.57 12.62
C ALA A 2 -7.38 -33.21 13.19
N GLY A 3 -8.27 -33.21 14.19
CA GLY A 3 -8.76 -31.96 14.82
C GLY A 3 -7.68 -31.17 15.57
N ILE A 4 -6.70 -31.86 16.18
CA ILE A 4 -5.61 -31.21 16.94
C ILE A 4 -4.65 -30.51 15.97
N ILE A 5 -4.31 -31.16 14.84
CA ILE A 5 -3.47 -30.56 13.80
C ILE A 5 -4.14 -29.32 13.22
N PHE A 6 -5.45 -29.37 12.99
CA PHE A 6 -6.21 -28.22 12.50
C PHE A 6 -6.21 -27.05 13.49
N LEU A 7 -6.41 -27.33 14.79
CA LEU A 7 -6.35 -26.32 15.85
C LEU A 7 -4.97 -25.68 15.94
N VAL A 8 -3.91 -26.48 15.96
CA VAL A 8 -2.53 -25.97 16.01
C VAL A 8 -2.21 -25.16 14.75
N SER A 9 -2.65 -25.60 13.57
CA SER A 9 -2.44 -24.86 12.32
C SER A 9 -3.16 -23.52 12.31
N ASN A 10 -4.39 -23.44 12.80
CA ASN A 10 -5.10 -22.15 12.93
C ASN A 10 -4.47 -21.26 14.01
N LEU A 11 -4.01 -21.83 15.12
CA LEU A 11 -3.33 -21.09 16.16
C LEU A 11 -2.01 -20.48 15.65
N VAL A 12 -1.24 -21.24 14.87
CA VAL A 12 -0.02 -20.74 14.21
C VAL A 12 -0.38 -19.65 13.20
N MET A 13 -1.47 -19.77 12.45
CA MET A 13 -1.90 -18.70 11.53
C MET A 13 -2.38 -17.44 12.23
N GLN A 14 -3.03 -17.56 13.39
CA GLN A 14 -3.43 -16.41 14.20
C GLN A 14 -2.25 -15.77 14.95
N SER A 15 -1.12 -16.46 15.05
CA SER A 15 0.08 -15.89 15.68
C SER A 15 0.54 -14.61 14.96
N GLY A 16 1.16 -13.68 15.71
CA GLY A 16 1.74 -12.46 15.15
C GLY A 16 2.77 -12.77 14.06
N TRP A 17 3.60 -13.80 14.28
CA TRP A 17 4.61 -14.26 13.33
C TRP A 17 4.05 -14.60 11.94
N ALA A 18 2.91 -15.30 11.87
CA ALA A 18 2.31 -15.65 10.58
C ALA A 18 1.75 -14.42 9.86
N ARG A 19 1.15 -13.49 10.61
CA ARG A 19 0.65 -12.22 10.09
C ARG A 19 1.80 -11.36 9.54
N GLU A 20 2.87 -11.19 10.31
CA GLU A 20 4.09 -10.48 9.90
C GLU A 20 4.73 -11.11 8.66
N ARG A 21 4.77 -12.44 8.57
CA ARG A 21 5.32 -13.13 7.41
C ARG A 21 4.51 -12.86 6.14
N VAL A 22 3.19 -12.84 6.24
CA VAL A 22 2.31 -12.54 5.09
C VAL A 22 2.41 -11.05 4.73
N ALA A 23 2.38 -10.16 5.72
CA ALA A 23 2.59 -8.72 5.54
C ALA A 23 3.90 -8.43 4.80
N GLY A 24 5.02 -9.01 5.25
CA GLY A 24 6.32 -8.83 4.60
C GLY A 24 6.39 -9.44 3.19
N ILE A 25 5.58 -10.44 2.85
CA ILE A 25 5.47 -10.93 1.46
C ILE A 25 4.74 -9.89 0.59
N LEU A 26 3.66 -9.31 1.10
CA LEU A 26 2.90 -8.27 0.40
C LEU A 26 3.75 -7.01 0.22
N GLU A 27 4.42 -6.57 1.28
CA GLU A 27 5.31 -5.41 1.27
C GLU A 27 6.44 -5.56 0.25
N ARG A 28 7.09 -6.73 0.19
CA ARG A 28 8.12 -6.98 -0.83
C ARG A 28 7.59 -6.91 -2.26
N ARG A 29 6.32 -7.24 -2.48
CA ARG A 29 5.69 -7.24 -3.82
C ARG A 29 5.13 -5.88 -4.21
N THR A 30 4.56 -5.14 -3.27
CA THR A 30 3.88 -3.88 -3.56
C THR A 30 4.70 -2.65 -3.16
N ARG A 31 5.77 -2.82 -2.38
CA ARG A 31 6.56 -1.74 -1.76
C ARG A 31 5.73 -0.80 -0.87
N VAL A 32 4.66 -1.35 -0.28
CA VAL A 32 3.74 -0.64 0.61
C VAL A 32 3.69 -1.39 1.93
N ASP A 33 3.62 -0.68 3.04
CA ASP A 33 3.52 -1.33 4.35
C ASP A 33 2.12 -1.93 4.53
N TRP A 34 2.06 -3.17 5.01
CA TRP A 34 0.80 -3.90 5.17
C TRP A 34 0.60 -4.35 6.61
N GLU A 35 -0.60 -4.08 7.12
CA GLU A 35 -1.06 -4.57 8.42
C GLU A 35 -2.17 -5.63 8.19
N ILE A 36 -2.12 -6.72 8.96
CA ILE A 36 -3.11 -7.82 8.88
C ILE A 36 -3.64 -8.08 10.29
N GLY A 37 -4.91 -7.76 10.54
CA GLY A 37 -5.52 -7.99 11.85
C GLY A 37 -5.72 -9.46 12.17
N SER A 38 -6.23 -10.26 11.22
CA SER A 38 -6.47 -11.69 11.42
C SER A 38 -6.09 -12.56 10.21
N LEU A 39 -5.65 -13.78 10.51
CA LEU A 39 -5.34 -14.80 9.51
C LEU A 39 -5.86 -16.15 10.02
N SER A 40 -6.61 -16.85 9.17
CA SER A 40 -7.14 -18.18 9.46
C SER A 40 -7.20 -19.00 8.19
N TRP A 41 -7.31 -20.32 8.31
CA TRP A 41 -7.60 -21.16 7.15
C TRP A 41 -8.45 -22.36 7.49
N THR A 42 -9.16 -22.85 6.48
CA THR A 42 -9.77 -24.18 6.53
C THR A 42 -9.58 -24.95 5.22
N PRO A 43 -9.55 -26.29 5.27
CA PRO A 43 -9.44 -27.12 4.07
C PRO A 43 -10.63 -27.02 3.11
N TRP A 44 -11.76 -26.44 3.53
CA TRP A 44 -12.95 -26.29 2.69
C TRP A 44 -13.15 -24.85 2.21
N SER A 45 -12.89 -23.86 3.07
CA SER A 45 -13.08 -22.45 2.77
C SER A 45 -11.81 -21.72 2.30
N GLY A 46 -10.67 -22.39 2.34
CA GLY A 46 -9.37 -21.80 2.02
C GLY A 46 -8.84 -20.85 3.11
N VAL A 47 -7.95 -19.97 2.71
CA VAL A 47 -7.28 -18.98 3.58
C VAL A 47 -8.13 -17.72 3.66
N ARG A 48 -8.22 -17.13 4.85
CA ARG A 48 -8.92 -15.87 5.10
C ARG A 48 -8.01 -14.91 5.84
N LEU A 49 -7.86 -13.72 5.27
CA LEU A 49 -7.26 -12.56 5.89
C LEU A 49 -8.40 -11.60 6.27
N GLY A 50 -8.36 -11.04 7.47
CA GLY A 50 -9.29 -10.02 7.91
C GLY A 50 -8.54 -8.77 8.35
N GLU A 51 -9.20 -7.62 8.19
CA GLU A 51 -8.67 -6.30 8.55
C GLU A 51 -7.29 -6.06 7.92
N VAL A 52 -7.25 -6.11 6.59
CA VAL A 52 -6.03 -5.91 5.82
C VAL A 52 -5.92 -4.43 5.49
N ARG A 53 -4.85 -3.76 5.91
CA ARG A 53 -4.64 -2.33 5.68
C ARG A 53 -3.31 -2.09 4.99
N ALA A 54 -3.27 -1.17 4.04
CA ALA A 54 -2.07 -0.72 3.36
C ALA A 54 -1.77 0.73 3.77
N ARG A 55 -0.54 0.99 4.24
CA ARG A 55 -0.08 2.32 4.66
C ARG A 55 1.18 2.73 3.90
N VAL A 56 1.33 4.04 3.71
CA VAL A 56 2.59 4.62 3.24
C VAL A 56 3.48 4.83 4.45
N ALA A 57 4.69 4.28 4.42
CA ALA A 57 5.66 4.38 5.52
C ALA A 57 5.97 5.83 5.94
N ALA A 58 5.79 6.80 5.05
CA ALA A 58 6.02 8.23 5.31
C ALA A 58 4.84 8.95 5.99
N ALA A 59 3.70 8.28 6.20
CA ALA A 59 2.46 8.89 6.66
C ALA A 59 1.96 8.23 7.95
N GLU A 60 2.78 8.28 8.99
CA GLU A 60 2.41 7.79 10.32
C GLU A 60 1.27 8.65 10.89
N GLY A 61 0.12 8.02 11.16
CA GLY A 61 -1.11 8.70 11.60
C GLY A 61 -2.08 9.14 10.50
N ALA A 62 -1.76 8.90 9.21
CA ALA A 62 -2.69 9.13 8.11
C ALA A 62 -3.66 7.93 7.92
N ASP A 63 -4.81 8.21 7.31
CA ASP A 63 -5.74 7.17 6.89
C ASP A 63 -5.06 6.17 5.93
N PRO A 64 -5.36 4.87 6.04
CA PRO A 64 -4.77 3.87 5.17
C PRO A 64 -5.16 4.14 3.71
N LEU A 65 -4.21 3.97 2.78
CA LEU A 65 -4.47 4.10 1.34
C LEU A 65 -5.53 3.11 0.86
N CYS A 66 -5.52 1.93 1.49
CA CYS A 66 -6.45 0.87 1.20
C CYS A 66 -6.73 0.10 2.49
N ALA A 67 -8.00 -0.07 2.80
CA ALA A 67 -8.48 -0.93 3.86
C ALA A 67 -9.41 -1.98 3.24
N ILE A 68 -9.17 -3.25 3.55
CA ILE A 68 -9.97 -4.36 3.07
C ILE A 68 -10.50 -5.08 4.29
N GLY A 69 -11.83 -5.13 4.42
CA GLY A 69 -12.49 -5.82 5.53
C GLY A 69 -12.11 -7.29 5.58
N SER A 70 -12.20 -8.01 4.45
CA SER A 70 -11.65 -9.36 4.37
C SER A 70 -11.25 -9.81 2.96
N ILE A 71 -10.20 -10.62 2.90
CA ILE A 71 -9.76 -11.33 1.70
C ILE A 71 -9.91 -12.83 1.95
N ARG A 72 -10.56 -13.54 1.04
CA ARG A 72 -10.63 -15.00 1.05
C ARG A 72 -9.99 -15.56 -0.20
N VAL A 73 -9.07 -16.51 -0.03
CA VAL A 73 -8.39 -17.22 -1.10
C VAL A 73 -8.75 -18.70 -1.01
N ILE A 74 -9.45 -19.20 -2.02
CA ILE A 74 -9.86 -20.60 -2.11
C ILE A 74 -8.94 -21.32 -3.10
N PRO A 75 -8.07 -22.23 -2.64
CA PRO A 75 -7.23 -23.01 -3.53
C PRO A 75 -8.05 -24.07 -4.27
N ASP A 76 -7.58 -24.47 -5.44
CA ASP A 76 -8.06 -25.69 -6.11
C ASP A 76 -7.32 -26.89 -5.51
N TRP A 77 -7.96 -27.58 -4.56
CA TRP A 77 -7.38 -28.73 -3.87
C TRP A 77 -7.01 -29.88 -4.82
N GLY A 78 -7.78 -30.09 -5.89
CA GLY A 78 -7.51 -31.15 -6.86
C GLY A 78 -6.20 -30.91 -7.59
N GLN A 79 -5.93 -29.66 -7.96
CA GLN A 79 -4.66 -29.26 -8.57
C GLN A 79 -3.53 -29.20 -7.54
N LEU A 80 -3.82 -28.76 -6.31
CA LEU A 80 -2.83 -28.65 -5.24
C LEU A 80 -2.24 -30.01 -4.86
N VAL A 81 -3.09 -31.05 -4.74
CA VAL A 81 -2.65 -32.43 -4.48
C VAL A 81 -1.84 -32.99 -5.65
N ARG A 82 -2.04 -32.49 -6.87
CA ARG A 82 -1.26 -32.82 -8.06
C ARG A 82 0.02 -31.98 -8.19
N GLY A 83 0.39 -31.20 -7.17
CA GLY A 83 1.58 -30.34 -7.15
C GLY A 83 1.45 -29.05 -7.95
N LYS A 84 0.25 -28.73 -8.46
CA LYS A 84 0.00 -27.52 -9.25
C LYS A 84 -0.53 -26.40 -8.36
N ARG A 85 0.07 -25.21 -8.48
CA ARG A 85 -0.38 -24.01 -7.78
C ARG A 85 -1.55 -23.40 -8.55
N ALA A 86 -2.77 -23.80 -8.19
CA ALA A 86 -3.98 -23.26 -8.77
C ALA A 86 -4.92 -22.73 -7.68
N TRP A 87 -5.51 -21.58 -7.98
CA TRP A 87 -6.49 -20.93 -7.13
C TRP A 87 -7.84 -21.06 -7.81
N ARG A 88 -8.85 -21.47 -7.04
CA ARG A 88 -10.23 -21.55 -7.53
C ARG A 88 -10.88 -20.18 -7.51
N GLU A 89 -10.68 -19.42 -6.44
CA GLU A 89 -11.37 -18.14 -6.23
C GLU A 89 -10.58 -17.22 -5.30
N ILE A 90 -10.61 -15.92 -5.58
CA ILE A 90 -10.14 -14.86 -4.69
C ILE A 90 -11.30 -13.90 -4.51
N VAL A 91 -11.78 -13.76 -3.27
CA VAL A 91 -12.89 -12.88 -2.91
C VAL A 91 -12.36 -11.76 -2.03
N VAL A 92 -12.56 -10.53 -2.47
CA VAL A 92 -12.27 -9.32 -1.69
C VAL A 92 -13.61 -8.74 -1.24
N ARG A 93 -13.76 -8.51 0.06
CA ARG A 93 -14.98 -7.93 0.64
C ARG A 93 -14.66 -6.63 1.34
N ASP A 94 -15.58 -5.69 1.17
CA ASP A 94 -15.52 -4.35 1.75
C ASP A 94 -14.18 -3.67 1.46
N PRO A 95 -13.78 -3.55 0.17
CA PRO A 95 -12.62 -2.77 -0.20
C PRO A 95 -12.95 -1.28 -0.07
N ASP A 96 -12.21 -0.60 0.78
CA ASP A 96 -12.20 0.84 0.92
C ASP A 96 -10.85 1.38 0.45
N VAL A 97 -10.87 2.29 -0.50
CA VAL A 97 -9.66 2.83 -1.15
C VAL A 97 -9.72 4.34 -1.07
N SER A 98 -8.85 4.90 -0.25
CA SER A 98 -8.71 6.34 -0.06
C SER A 98 -7.45 6.80 -0.78
N LEU A 99 -7.63 7.22 -2.04
CA LEU A 99 -6.56 7.77 -2.87
C LEU A 99 -6.68 9.29 -2.93
N PRO A 100 -5.63 10.04 -2.53
CA PRO A 100 -5.55 11.47 -2.80
C PRO A 100 -5.69 11.74 -4.30
N VAL A 101 -6.36 12.85 -4.65
CA VAL A 101 -6.61 13.23 -6.05
C VAL A 101 -5.30 13.40 -6.82
N GLU A 102 -4.24 13.83 -6.13
CA GLU A 102 -2.89 13.97 -6.68
C GLU A 102 -2.36 12.62 -7.20
N LEU A 103 -2.60 11.52 -6.48
CA LEU A 103 -2.22 10.17 -6.94
C LEU A 103 -3.06 9.71 -8.13
N LEU A 104 -4.35 10.05 -8.18
CA LEU A 104 -5.20 9.73 -9.32
C LEU A 104 -4.70 10.44 -10.59
N THR A 105 -4.27 11.70 -10.47
CA THR A 105 -3.70 12.43 -11.62
C THR A 105 -2.39 11.81 -12.11
N ALA A 106 -1.56 11.26 -11.22
CA ALA A 106 -0.33 10.57 -11.60
C ALA A 106 -0.58 9.24 -12.34
N ILE A 107 -1.69 8.56 -12.05
CA ILE A 107 -2.08 7.31 -12.74
C ILE A 107 -2.62 7.62 -14.14
N VAL A 108 -3.40 8.70 -14.28
CA VAL A 108 -4.01 9.10 -15.57
C VAL A 108 -3.05 9.87 -16.46
N ALA A 109 -2.04 10.53 -15.89
CA ALA A 109 -1.03 11.24 -16.65
C ALA A 109 -0.27 10.25 -17.55
N PRO A 110 -0.24 10.48 -18.89
CA PRO A 110 0.56 9.66 -19.78
C PRO A 110 2.03 9.70 -19.31
N ALA A 111 2.70 8.56 -19.34
CA ALA A 111 4.06 8.31 -18.84
C ALA A 111 5.18 9.16 -19.51
N GLY A 112 4.83 10.25 -20.20
CA GLY A 112 5.75 11.17 -20.87
C GLY A 112 5.83 12.57 -20.25
N ARG A 113 5.30 12.82 -19.04
CA ARG A 113 5.41 14.14 -18.39
C ARG A 113 5.94 14.13 -16.96
N ALA A 114 6.63 13.05 -16.55
CA ALA A 114 7.60 13.12 -15.45
C ALA A 114 8.92 13.68 -16.01
N GLY A 115 8.89 14.93 -16.45
CA GLY A 115 10.00 15.56 -17.14
C GLY A 115 9.80 17.06 -17.20
N GLY A 116 10.30 17.74 -16.17
CA GLY A 116 10.60 19.17 -16.23
C GLY A 116 9.67 20.05 -15.41
N VAL A 117 10.01 20.22 -14.13
CA VAL A 117 10.05 21.58 -13.59
C VAL A 117 11.45 21.81 -13.02
N PRO A 118 12.42 22.27 -13.81
CA PRO A 118 13.49 23.08 -13.25
C PRO A 118 12.96 24.52 -13.23
N LEU A 119 12.28 24.92 -12.15
CA LEU A 119 12.08 26.35 -11.90
C LEU A 119 13.32 26.90 -11.21
N VAL A 120 14.44 26.94 -11.94
CA VAL A 120 15.48 27.93 -11.70
C VAL A 120 15.97 28.42 -13.07
N ALA A 121 15.45 29.58 -13.46
CA ALA A 121 16.15 30.48 -14.36
C ALA A 121 16.19 31.84 -13.65
N SER A 122 17.27 32.04 -12.89
CA SER A 122 17.79 33.38 -12.66
C SER A 122 18.07 34.01 -14.02
N GLY A 123 17.34 35.08 -14.36
CA GLY A 123 17.70 35.95 -15.49
C GLY A 123 18.77 36.96 -15.04
N PRO A 124 19.75 37.30 -15.89
CA PRO A 124 20.89 38.13 -15.53
C PRO A 124 20.52 39.61 -15.47
N ASP A 125 21.21 40.30 -14.56
CA ASP A 125 21.32 41.76 -14.47
C ASP A 125 21.72 42.36 -15.84
N GLU A 126 20.93 43.28 -16.39
CA GLU A 126 21.44 44.26 -17.36
C GLU A 126 20.80 45.63 -17.10
N ALA A 127 21.70 46.56 -16.76
CA ALA A 127 21.50 47.91 -16.26
C ALA A 127 20.91 48.93 -17.26
N GLY A 128 20.32 50.01 -16.74
CA GLY A 128 19.98 51.20 -17.50
C GLY A 128 19.29 52.33 -16.72
N GLU A 129 20.01 52.94 -15.75
CA GLU A 129 20.00 54.36 -15.28
C GLU A 129 18.69 55.17 -14.99
N PRO A 130 18.74 56.36 -14.33
CA PRO A 130 19.55 56.85 -13.20
C PRO A 130 18.67 57.43 -12.05
N GLY A 131 19.26 57.80 -10.90
CA GLY A 131 18.58 58.35 -9.69
C GLY A 131 17.94 59.76 -9.87
N PRO A 132 17.66 60.56 -8.80
CA PRO A 132 18.12 60.44 -7.40
C PRO A 132 17.04 60.75 -6.32
N GLY A 133 17.29 60.38 -5.06
CA GLY A 133 16.54 60.94 -3.93
C GLY A 133 16.54 60.13 -2.64
N GLU A 134 17.70 59.72 -2.15
CA GLU A 134 17.90 59.46 -0.71
C GLU A 134 17.80 60.79 0.09
N PRO A 135 17.83 60.80 1.43
CA PRO A 135 17.36 59.87 2.48
C PRO A 135 16.64 60.70 3.59
N PRO A 136 16.81 60.43 4.90
CA PRO A 136 16.29 59.34 5.72
C PRO A 136 15.31 59.86 6.79
N ALA A 137 14.56 58.95 7.43
CA ALA A 137 14.03 59.22 8.76
C ALA A 137 15.19 59.30 9.77
N PRO A 138 15.18 60.27 10.71
CA PRO A 138 15.37 59.87 12.09
C PRO A 138 14.67 60.78 13.13
N LYS A 139 13.91 60.18 14.05
CA LYS A 139 14.23 60.02 15.48
C LYS A 139 13.02 59.47 16.23
#